data_AF-A0A131Y5W1-F1
#
_entry.id   AF-A0A131Y5W1-F1
#
_cell.length_a   1.000
_cell.length_b   1.000
_cell.length_c   1.000
_cell.angle_alpha   90.00
_cell.angle_beta   90.00
_cell.angle_gamma   90.00
#
_symmetry.space_group_name_H-M   'P 1'
#
loop_
_entity.id
_entity.type
_entity.pdbx_description
1 polymer ?
#
loop_
_entity_poly.entity_id
_entity_poly.type
_entity_poly.pdbx_seq_one_letter_code
_entity_poly.pdbx_strand_id
1 'polypeptide(L)'
;YCCLVRPTLEYACVSWDPHQKYLADKLEKLQNHAARFVTGNYSRNNSVTETKNVLGWETLLSRCQDFRLRFLLAIFNDMTGIDKSSYIKLPNYISNRVNHTRKIREISCRTDYKKLSFFPRTIAQWNLLPE
;
A
#
# COMPACT_ATOMS: atom_id res chain seq x y z
N TYR A 1 -3.93 18.69 5.77
CA TYR A 1 -3.29 17.44 5.29
C TYR A 1 -4.21 16.23 5.50
N CYS A 2 -4.54 15.89 6.74
CA CYS A 2 -5.29 14.65 7.05
C CYS A 2 -6.70 14.57 6.49
N CYS A 3 -7.41 15.70 6.31
CA CYS A 3 -8.81 15.68 5.86
C CYS A 3 -9.02 15.65 4.34
N LEU A 4 -8.05 16.10 3.54
CA LEU A 4 -8.24 16.31 2.09
C LEU A 4 -7.13 15.63 1.27
N VAL A 5 -5.87 16.02 1.52
CA VAL A 5 -4.72 15.51 0.77
C VAL A 5 -4.51 14.02 1.03
N ARG A 6 -4.56 13.62 2.30
CA ARG A 6 -4.30 12.23 2.71
C ARG A 6 -5.33 11.25 2.10
N PRO A 7 -6.66 11.44 2.25
CA PRO A 7 -7.64 10.52 1.69
C PRO A 7 -7.56 10.44 0.15
N THR A 8 -7.26 11.55 -0.52
CA THR A 8 -7.10 11.58 -1.98
C THR A 8 -5.92 10.72 -2.42
N LEU A 9 -4.77 10.80 -1.73
CA LEU A 9 -3.60 9.98 -2.03
C LEU A 9 -3.87 8.49 -1.74
N GLU A 10 -4.57 8.20 -0.66
CA GLU A 10 -4.91 6.83 -0.24
C GLU A 10 -5.92 6.17 -1.19
N TYR A 11 -6.86 6.94 -1.73
CA TYR A 11 -7.72 6.45 -2.82
C TYR A 11 -6.93 6.22 -4.11
N ALA A 12 -6.08 7.17 -4.49
CA ALA A 12 -5.29 7.10 -5.72
C ALA A 12 -4.28 5.94 -5.72
N CYS A 13 -3.75 5.53 -4.56
CA CYS A 13 -2.72 4.49 -4.47
C CYS A 13 -3.20 3.10 -4.94
N VAL A 14 -4.51 2.84 -4.93
CA VAL A 14 -5.07 1.59 -5.46
C VAL A 14 -4.90 1.53 -6.99
N SER A 15 -5.10 2.66 -7.65
CA SER A 15 -4.98 2.78 -9.11
C SER A 15 -3.53 3.01 -9.55
N TRP A 16 -2.79 3.85 -8.80
CA TRP A 16 -1.45 4.28 -9.15
C TRP A 16 -0.52 4.28 -7.92
N ASP A 17 0.25 3.21 -7.78
CA ASP A 17 1.32 3.06 -6.80
C ASP A 17 2.66 2.84 -7.53
N PRO A 18 3.42 3.92 -7.81
CA PRO A 18 4.63 3.83 -8.60
C PRO A 18 5.72 3.06 -7.84
N HIS A 19 6.28 2.04 -8.48
CA HIS A 19 7.40 1.28 -7.91
C HIS A 19 8.74 2.00 -8.07
N GLN A 20 8.81 3.01 -8.94
CA GLN A 20 10.02 3.77 -9.18
C GLN A 20 10.30 4.69 -8.00
N LYS A 21 11.46 4.50 -7.36
CA LYS A 21 11.86 5.22 -6.15
C LYS A 21 11.75 6.74 -6.29
N TYR A 22 12.15 7.32 -7.42
CA TYR A 22 12.09 8.76 -7.63
C TYR A 22 10.65 9.32 -7.63
N LEU A 23 9.64 8.53 -8.04
CA LEU A 23 8.23 8.91 -7.99
C LEU A 23 7.69 8.77 -6.58
N ALA A 24 8.02 7.67 -5.89
CA ALA A 24 7.68 7.49 -4.48
C ALA A 24 8.25 8.61 -3.61
N ASP A 25 9.52 8.98 -3.82
CA ASP A 25 10.18 10.08 -3.11
C ASP A 25 9.51 11.43 -3.39
N LYS A 26 9.03 11.66 -4.62
CA LYS A 26 8.25 12.87 -4.97
C LYS A 26 6.92 12.92 -4.20
N LEU A 27 6.23 11.80 -4.04
CA LEU A 27 5.00 11.75 -3.26
C LEU A 27 5.27 11.91 -1.75
N GLU A 28 6.33 11.30 -1.23
CA GLU A 28 6.74 11.45 0.18
C GLU A 28 7.11 12.90 0.52
N LYS A 29 7.63 13.68 -0.45
CA LYS A 29 7.87 15.12 -0.26
C LYS A 29 6.59 15.87 0.12
N LEU A 30 5.43 15.53 -0.42
CA LEU A 30 4.17 16.19 -0.04
C LEU A 30 3.86 15.99 1.45
N GLN A 31 4.05 14.77 1.96
CA GLN A 31 3.90 14.48 3.37
C GLN A 31 4.94 15.22 4.22
N ASN A 32 6.19 15.30 3.76
CA ASN A 32 7.26 16.04 4.43
C ASN A 32 6.94 17.55 4.52
N HIS A 33 6.42 18.14 3.45
CA HIS A 33 5.95 19.54 3.45
C HIS A 33 4.79 19.75 4.42
N ALA A 34 3.82 18.84 4.43
CA ALA A 34 2.71 18.90 5.37
C ALA A 34 3.19 18.79 6.83
N ALA A 35 4.18 17.93 7.11
CA ALA A 35 4.72 17.75 8.46
C ALA A 35 5.38 19.04 8.96
N ARG A 36 6.20 19.69 8.13
CA ARG A 36 6.81 21.00 8.44
C ARG A 36 5.77 22.10 8.62
N PHE A 37 4.73 22.10 7.79
CA PHE A 37 3.67 23.08 7.89
C PHE A 37 2.91 22.98 9.22
N VAL A 38 2.57 21.76 9.63
CA VAL A 38 1.85 21.50 10.89
C VAL A 38 2.69 21.84 12.12
N THR A 39 4.00 21.53 12.10
CA THR A 39 4.89 21.85 13.23
C THR A 39 5.42 23.28 13.22
N GLY A 40 5.18 24.04 12.15
CA GLY A 40 5.74 25.38 11.97
C GLY A 40 7.27 25.43 11.87
N ASN A 41 7.95 24.27 11.77
CA ASN A 41 9.38 24.19 11.92
C ASN A 41 10.10 23.98 10.57
N TYR A 42 10.55 25.10 9.99
CA TYR A 42 11.16 25.15 8.65
C TYR A 42 12.69 25.16 8.66
N SER A 43 13.33 24.99 9.82
CA SER A 43 14.79 25.00 9.92
C SER A 43 15.42 23.91 9.03
N ARG A 44 16.54 24.26 8.38
CA ARG A 44 17.30 23.37 7.50
C ARG A 44 17.90 22.18 8.24
N ASN A 45 18.16 22.34 9.54
CA ASN A 45 18.80 21.32 10.38
C ASN A 45 17.80 20.32 10.95
N ASN A 46 16.49 20.51 10.72
CA ASN A 46 15.50 19.59 11.23
C ASN A 46 15.41 18.32 10.41
N SER A 47 15.44 17.21 11.13
CA SER A 47 15.10 15.91 10.59
C SER A 47 13.59 15.82 10.36
N VAL A 48 13.17 15.68 9.10
CA VAL A 48 11.75 15.49 8.77
C VAL A 48 11.26 14.10 9.20
N THR A 49 12.15 13.11 9.25
CA THR A 49 11.81 11.79 9.78
C THR A 49 11.48 11.88 11.27
N GLU A 50 12.29 12.60 12.05
CA GLU A 50 12.00 12.87 13.45
C GLU A 50 10.70 13.66 13.63
N THR A 51 10.47 14.68 12.80
CA THR A 51 9.22 15.46 12.81
C THR A 51 8.00 14.58 12.57
N LYS A 52 8.08 13.63 11.62
CA LYS A 52 7.02 12.65 11.36
C LYS A 52 6.83 11.69 12.53
N ASN A 53 7.91 11.25 13.17
CA ASN A 53 7.83 10.39 14.35
C ASN A 53 7.13 11.09 15.52
N VAL A 54 7.46 12.36 15.78
CA VAL A 54 6.78 13.19 16.80
C VAL A 54 5.28 13.34 16.48
N LEU A 55 4.93 13.52 15.21
CA LEU A 55 3.53 13.57 14.76
C LEU A 55 2.83 12.20 14.71
N GLY A 56 3.55 11.10 14.91
CA GLY A 56 3.03 9.73 14.72
C GLY A 56 2.61 9.44 13.27
N TRP A 57 3.23 10.09 12.28
CA TRP A 57 2.87 9.91 10.87
C TRP A 57 3.72 8.81 10.23
N GLU A 58 3.07 7.70 9.89
CA GLU A 58 3.65 6.64 9.06
C GLU A 58 4.02 7.13 7.65
N THR A 59 5.01 6.49 7.04
CA THR A 59 5.43 6.80 5.66
C THR A 59 4.30 6.58 4.67
N LEU A 60 4.32 7.30 3.54
CA LEU A 60 3.31 7.10 2.50
C LEU A 60 3.32 5.66 1.98
N LEU A 61 4.50 5.06 1.81
CA LEU A 61 4.62 3.68 1.33
C LEU A 61 3.95 2.67 2.26
N SER A 62 4.12 2.80 3.57
CA SER A 62 3.46 1.94 4.56
C SER A 62 1.94 2.04 4.45
N ARG A 63 1.44 3.27 4.42
CA ARG A 63 0.00 3.52 4.32
C ARG A 63 -0.58 3.01 3.00
N CYS A 64 0.09 3.27 1.87
CA CYS A 64 -0.32 2.74 0.57
C CYS A 64 -0.36 1.21 0.56
N GLN A 65 0.58 0.54 1.24
CA GLN A 65 0.54 -0.90 1.40
C GLN A 65 -0.71 -1.34 2.19
N ASP A 66 -0.99 -0.71 3.32
CA ASP A 66 -2.17 -1.04 4.14
C ASP A 66 -3.48 -0.79 3.39
N PHE A 67 -3.60 0.32 2.67
CA PHE A 67 -4.78 0.62 1.86
C PHE A 67 -5.01 -0.41 0.76
N ARG A 68 -3.95 -0.84 0.06
CA ARG A 68 -4.08 -1.88 -0.96
C ARG A 68 -4.50 -3.22 -0.36
N LEU A 69 -3.96 -3.60 0.79
CA LEU A 69 -4.37 -4.82 1.49
C LEU A 69 -5.84 -4.76 1.94
N ARG A 70 -6.27 -3.63 2.50
CA ARG A 70 -7.69 -3.39 2.86
C ARG A 70 -8.59 -3.44 1.64
N PHE A 71 -8.16 -2.87 0.52
CA PHE A 71 -8.93 -2.92 -0.73
C PHE A 71 -9.01 -4.34 -1.29
N LEU A 72 -7.92 -5.13 -1.23
CA LEU A 72 -7.94 -6.53 -1.62
C LEU A 72 -8.90 -7.35 -0.73
N LEU A 73 -8.91 -7.10 0.59
CA LEU A 73 -9.87 -7.70 1.51
C LEU A 73 -11.31 -7.33 1.14
N ALA A 74 -11.56 -6.07 0.77
CA ALA A 74 -12.87 -5.62 0.31
C ALA A 74 -13.31 -6.32 -0.98
N ILE A 75 -12.40 -6.54 -1.94
CA ILE A 75 -12.67 -7.35 -3.15
C ILE A 75 -12.94 -8.81 -2.77
N PHE A 76 -12.14 -9.38 -1.87
CA PHE A 76 -12.29 -10.77 -1.43
C PHE A 76 -13.68 -11.03 -0.82
N ASN A 77 -14.20 -10.05 -0.08
CA ASN A 77 -15.52 -10.07 0.56
C ASN A 77 -16.66 -9.52 -0.33
N ASP A 78 -16.43 -9.34 -1.64
CA ASP A 78 -17.42 -8.84 -2.62
C ASP A 78 -18.01 -7.43 -2.32
N MET A 79 -17.29 -6.57 -1.60
CA MET A 79 -17.78 -5.24 -1.19
C MET A 79 -17.55 -4.11 -2.20
N THR A 80 -16.89 -4.38 -3.32
CA THR A 80 -16.43 -3.34 -4.28
C THR A 80 -17.14 -3.39 -5.64
N GLY A 81 -17.99 -4.40 -5.89
CA GLY A 81 -18.62 -4.64 -7.19
C GLY A 81 -17.68 -5.16 -8.29
N ILE A 82 -16.39 -5.36 -7.98
CA ILE A 82 -15.42 -5.98 -8.90
C ILE A 82 -15.66 -7.49 -8.92
N ASP A 83 -15.70 -8.10 -10.11
CA ASP A 83 -15.75 -9.56 -10.24
C ASP A 83 -14.47 -10.21 -9.71
N LYS A 84 -14.56 -10.78 -8.50
CA LYS A 84 -13.43 -11.45 -7.86
C LYS A 84 -12.95 -12.68 -8.63
N SER A 85 -13.83 -13.35 -9.37
CA SER A 85 -13.49 -14.64 -10.02
C SER A 85 -12.43 -14.49 -11.12
N SER A 86 -12.38 -13.31 -11.73
CA SER A 86 -11.38 -12.92 -12.72
C SER A 86 -9.96 -12.81 -12.15
N TYR A 87 -9.81 -12.39 -10.88
CA TYR A 87 -8.53 -12.00 -10.29
C TYR A 87 -8.09 -12.85 -9.09
N ILE A 88 -9.03 -13.33 -8.28
CA ILE A 88 -8.78 -14.09 -7.07
C ILE A 88 -9.12 -15.56 -7.34
N LYS A 89 -8.09 -16.40 -7.39
CA LYS A 89 -8.23 -17.85 -7.61
C LYS A 89 -7.74 -18.61 -6.39
N LEU A 90 -8.36 -19.77 -6.14
CA LEU A 90 -7.90 -20.66 -5.07
C LEU A 90 -6.49 -21.16 -5.37
N PRO A 91 -5.59 -21.23 -4.37
CA PRO A 91 -4.26 -21.79 -4.55
C PRO A 91 -4.34 -23.27 -4.95
N ASN A 92 -3.36 -23.74 -5.74
CA ASN A 92 -3.29 -25.16 -6.11
C ASN A 92 -2.92 -26.06 -4.93
N TYR A 93 -2.27 -25.49 -3.91
CA TYR A 93 -1.81 -26.19 -2.72
C TYR A 93 -1.78 -25.23 -1.52
N ILE A 94 -2.19 -25.72 -0.35
CA ILE A 94 -2.15 -25.02 0.93
C ILE A 94 -1.43 -25.94 1.93
N SER A 95 -0.36 -25.45 2.54
CA SER A 95 0.25 -26.10 3.71
C SER A 95 -0.19 -25.39 4.99
N ASN A 96 -0.91 -26.09 5.86
CA ASN A 96 -1.39 -25.55 7.15
C ASN A 96 -0.26 -25.15 8.11
N ARG A 97 0.99 -25.56 7.85
CA ARG A 97 2.15 -25.20 8.69
C ARG A 97 2.71 -23.82 8.39
N VAL A 98 2.49 -23.32 7.17
CA VAL A 98 3.18 -22.12 6.65
C VAL A 98 2.18 -21.11 6.06
N ASN A 99 0.99 -21.55 5.67
CA ASN A 99 0.02 -20.73 4.99
C ASN A 99 -1.24 -20.58 5.82
N HIS A 100 -1.79 -19.37 5.80
CA HIS A 100 -3.09 -19.08 6.38
C HIS A 100 -4.24 -19.59 5.49
N THR A 101 -5.40 -19.81 6.11
CA THR A 101 -6.62 -20.32 5.45
C THR A 101 -7.10 -19.48 4.27
N ARG A 102 -6.86 -18.16 4.29
CA ARG A 102 -7.29 -17.19 3.25
C ARG A 102 -6.25 -16.96 2.14
N LYS A 103 -5.31 -17.87 1.93
CA LYS A 103 -4.27 -17.74 0.91
C LYS A 103 -4.87 -17.63 -0.49
N ILE A 104 -4.32 -16.74 -1.32
CA ILE A 104 -4.73 -16.52 -2.71
C ILE A 104 -3.66 -17.08 -3.66
N ARG A 105 -4.07 -17.62 -4.81
CA ARG A 105 -3.14 -18.08 -5.85
C ARG A 105 -2.29 -16.91 -6.36
N GLU A 106 -0.97 -17.10 -6.35
CA GLU A 106 -0.04 -16.12 -6.91
C GLU A 106 -0.17 -15.99 -8.43
N ILE A 107 -0.02 -14.75 -8.92
CA ILE A 107 -0.10 -14.43 -10.35
C ILE A 107 1.32 -14.40 -10.92
N SER A 108 1.63 -15.34 -11.81
CA SER A 108 2.91 -15.33 -12.54
C SER A 108 3.00 -14.09 -13.46
N CYS A 109 4.12 -13.39 -13.35
CA CYS A 109 4.39 -12.16 -14.08
C CYS A 109 5.76 -12.26 -14.77
N ARG A 110 5.82 -11.92 -16.06
CA ARG A 110 7.08 -11.88 -16.82
C ARG A 110 7.82 -10.56 -16.71
N THR A 111 7.09 -9.47 -16.45
CA THR A 111 7.64 -8.11 -16.39
C THR A 111 7.39 -7.50 -15.02
N ASP A 112 8.32 -6.63 -14.60
CA ASP A 112 8.19 -5.88 -13.35
C ASP A 112 6.96 -4.97 -13.36
N TYR A 113 6.59 -4.43 -14.53
CA TYR A 113 5.37 -3.66 -14.69
C TYR A 113 4.12 -4.43 -14.22
N LYS A 114 3.96 -5.69 -14.65
CA LYS A 114 2.85 -6.52 -14.19
C LYS A 114 3.04 -6.96 -12.75
N LYS A 115 4.25 -7.40 -12.38
CA LYS A 115 4.56 -7.88 -11.02
C LYS A 115 4.26 -6.82 -9.95
N LEU A 116 4.51 -5.56 -10.26
CA LEU A 116 4.36 -4.42 -9.35
C LEU A 116 3.00 -3.72 -9.50
N SER A 117 2.13 -4.20 -10.39
CA SER A 117 0.73 -3.79 -10.46
C SER A 117 -0.06 -4.27 -9.24
N PHE A 118 -1.28 -3.75 -9.07
CA PHE A 118 -2.10 -3.96 -7.88
C PHE A 118 -2.24 -5.44 -7.47
N PHE A 119 -2.82 -6.31 -8.32
CA PHE A 119 -3.13 -7.69 -7.90
C PHE A 119 -1.89 -8.53 -7.57
N PRO A 120 -0.87 -8.65 -8.44
CA PRO A 120 0.24 -9.55 -8.19
C PRO A 120 1.05 -9.12 -6.96
N ARG A 121 1.27 -7.82 -6.79
CA ARG A 121 2.00 -7.26 -5.65
C ARG A 121 1.22 -7.42 -4.35
N THR A 122 -0.05 -7.05 -4.33
CA THR A 122 -0.86 -7.13 -3.11
C THR A 122 -1.15 -8.58 -2.71
N ILE A 123 -1.36 -9.50 -3.66
CA ILE A 123 -1.54 -10.94 -3.37
C ILE A 123 -0.27 -11.52 -2.74
N ALA A 124 0.91 -11.18 -3.27
CA ALA A 124 2.16 -11.63 -2.68
C ALA A 124 2.32 -11.13 -1.24
N GLN A 125 2.01 -9.85 -0.98
CA GLN A 125 2.03 -9.28 0.37
C GLN A 125 0.99 -9.92 1.30
N TRP A 126 -0.22 -10.15 0.80
CA TRP A 126 -1.30 -10.81 1.53
C TRP A 126 -0.92 -12.21 1.99
N ASN A 127 -0.34 -13.01 1.09
CA ASN A 127 0.07 -14.39 1.39
C ASN A 127 1.22 -14.49 2.42
N LEU A 128 1.93 -13.39 2.68
CA LEU A 128 2.98 -13.31 3.70
C LEU A 128 2.46 -12.90 5.08
N LEU A 129 1.17 -12.53 5.19
CA LEU A 129 0.59 -12.16 6.48
C LEU A 129 0.42 -13.40 7.37
N PRO A 130 0.71 -13.28 8.69
CA PRO A 130 0.37 -14.32 9.65
C PRO A 130 -1.16 -14.47 9.81
N GLU A 131 -1.59 -15.56 10.44
CA GLU A 131 -3.00 -15.75 10.84
C GLU A 131 -3.47 -14.75 11.89
#